data_AF-A0A645J072-F1
#
_entry.id   AF-A0A645J072-F1
#
_cell.length_a   1.000
_cell.length_b   1.000
_cell.length_c   1.000
_cell.angle_alpha   90.00
_cell.angle_beta   90.00
_cell.angle_gamma   90.00
#
_symmetry.space_group_name_H-M   'P 1'
#
loop_
_entity.id
_entity.type
_entity.pdbx_description
1 polymer ?
#
loop_
_entity_poly.entity_id
_entity_poly.type
_entity_poly.pdbx_seq_one_letter_code
_entity_poly.pdbx_strand_id
1 'polypeptide(L)' 'MLAYMNGGDLMEITADDDIPIYHKIALVSVPKGAPVFKYGEKIGRATRDIPAGAHVHSHNLTDIGEER' A
#
# COMPACT_ATOMS: atom_id res chain seq x y z
N MET A 1 -11.18 -0.95 -10.93
CA MET A 1 -11.95 -0.70 -9.69
C MET A 1 -12.02 -2.00 -8.92
N LEU A 2 -11.74 -1.96 -7.62
CA LEU A 2 -11.83 -3.08 -6.69
C LEU A 2 -12.72 -2.67 -5.51
N ALA A 3 -13.43 -3.64 -4.93
CA ALA A 3 -14.21 -3.43 -3.72
C ALA A 3 -13.60 -4.22 -2.55
N TYR A 4 -13.64 -3.65 -1.35
CA TYR A 4 -13.14 -4.27 -0.13
C TYR A 4 -13.99 -3.87 1.09
N MET A 5 -13.91 -4.65 2.16
CA MET A 5 -14.62 -4.35 3.41
C MET A 5 -13.71 -3.60 4.38
N ASN A 6 -14.20 -2.53 5.00
CA ASN A 6 -13.52 -1.83 6.08
C ASN A 6 -14.51 -1.52 7.22
N GLY A 7 -14.30 -2.07 8.41
CA GLY A 7 -15.18 -1.81 9.55
C GLY A 7 -16.64 -2.27 9.36
N GLY A 8 -16.92 -3.14 8.38
CA GLY A 8 -18.27 -3.56 8.02
C GLY A 8 -18.85 -2.81 6.81
N ASP A 9 -18.20 -1.74 6.35
CA ASP A 9 -18.62 -0.96 5.19
C ASP A 9 -17.98 -1.48 3.91
N LEU A 10 -18.75 -1.50 2.82
CA LEU A 10 -18.24 -1.76 1.48
C LEU A 10 -17.57 -0.49 0.94
N MET A 11 -16.28 -0.59 0.66
CA MET A 11 -15.46 0.50 0.12
C MET A 11 -15.00 0.15 -1.29
N GLU A 12 -14.76 1.18 -2.10
CA GLU A 12 -14.26 1.04 -3.48
C GLU A 12 -12.93 1.76 -3.63
N ILE A 13 -12.06 1.22 -4.48
CA ILE A 13 -10.80 1.85 -4.87
C ILE A 13 -10.49 1.59 -6.34
N THR A 14 -10.01 2.62 -7.03
CA THR A 14 -9.54 2.50 -8.42
C THR A 14 -8.05 2.23 -8.40
N ALA A 15 -7.61 1.21 -9.15
CA ALA A 15 -6.19 0.96 -9.36
C ALA A 15 -5.64 2.02 -10.33
N ASP A 16 -4.49 2.60 -9.98
CA ASP A 16 -3.84 3.64 -10.78
C ASP A 16 -3.09 3.04 -11.99
N ASP A 17 -2.55 1.82 -11.80
CA ASP A 17 -1.83 1.04 -12.79
C ASP A 17 -2.18 -0.46 -12.64
N ASP A 18 -1.67 -1.30 -13.55
CA ASP A 18 -1.75 -2.76 -13.44
C ASP A 18 -1.11 -3.27 -12.13
N ILE A 19 -1.88 -4.06 -11.38
CA ILE A 19 -1.42 -4.71 -10.15
C ILE A 19 -1.49 -6.23 -10.37
N PRO A 20 -0.34 -6.94 -10.42
CA PRO A 20 -0.35 -8.37 -10.60
C PRO A 20 -1.07 -9.09 -9.45
N ILE A 21 -1.62 -10.27 -9.73
CA ILE A 21 -2.25 -11.10 -8.69
C ILE A 21 -1.28 -11.33 -7.52
N TYR A 22 -1.84 -11.42 -6.31
CA TYR A 22 -1.11 -11.57 -5.03
C TYR A 22 -0.28 -10.35 -4.58
N HIS A 23 -0.33 -9.23 -5.30
CA HIS A 23 0.33 -7.98 -4.89
C HIS A 23 -0.60 -7.09 -4.06
N LYS A 24 -0.05 -5.98 -3.56
CA LYS A 24 -0.72 -5.06 -2.63
C LYS A 24 -1.16 -3.81 -3.39
N ILE A 25 -2.33 -3.30 -3.05
CA ILE A 25 -2.85 -2.00 -3.46
C ILE A 25 -2.84 -1.06 -2.26
N ALA A 26 -2.41 0.19 -2.45
CA ALA A 26 -2.46 1.20 -1.40
C ALA A 26 -3.91 1.64 -1.16
N LEU A 27 -4.45 1.44 0.05
CA LEU A 27 -5.82 1.87 0.39
C LEU A 27 -5.94 3.38 0.65
N VAL A 28 -4.82 4.04 0.95
CA VAL A 28 -4.70 5.47 1.20
C VAL A 28 -3.39 5.97 0.59
N SER A 29 -3.29 7.27 0.35
CA SER A 29 -2.01 7.87 -0.06
C SER A 29 -0.99 7.80 1.07
N VAL A 30 0.21 7.35 0.76
CA VAL A 30 1.34 7.22 1.69
C VAL A 30 2.47 8.14 1.22
N PRO A 31 2.80 9.20 1.97
CA PRO A 31 3.93 10.07 1.65
C PRO A 31 5.27 9.33 1.71
N LYS A 32 6.25 9.77 0.93
CA LYS A 32 7.64 9.28 1.02
C LYS A 32 8.13 9.28 2.47
N GLY A 33 8.75 8.18 2.87
CA GLY A 33 9.29 7.97 4.20
C GLY A 33 8.25 7.57 5.24
N ALA A 34 6.94 7.66 4.96
CA ALA A 34 5.92 7.23 5.90
C ALA A 34 5.88 5.69 6.02
N PRO A 35 5.53 5.15 7.20
CA PRO A 35 5.39 3.71 7.40
C PRO A 35 4.20 3.16 6.59
N VAL A 36 4.36 1.95 6.04
CA VAL A 36 3.28 1.19 5.42
C VAL A 36 2.90 0.04 6.35
N PHE A 37 1.59 -0.15 6.53
CA PHE A 37 1.07 -1.19 7.41
C PHE A 37 0.29 -2.25 6.61
N LYS A 38 0.41 -3.50 7.06
CA LYS A 38 -0.41 -4.62 6.59
C LYS A 38 -0.76 -5.48 7.79
N TYR A 39 -2.05 -5.78 7.96
CA TYR A 39 -2.55 -6.58 9.09
C TYR A 39 -2.21 -6.00 10.48
N GLY A 40 -2.11 -4.68 10.59
CA GLY A 40 -1.72 -4.00 11.84
C GLY A 40 -0.21 -3.91 12.06
N GLU A 41 0.61 -4.60 11.26
CA GLU A 41 2.05 -4.61 11.40
C GLU A 41 2.73 -3.71 10.37
N LYS A 42 3.82 -3.06 10.79
CA LYS A 42 4.65 -2.26 9.88
C LYS A 42 5.41 -3.19 8.96
N ILE A 43 5.31 -2.96 7.65
CA ILE A 43 5.99 -3.77 6.62
C ILE A 43 7.13 -3.05 5.91
N GLY A 44 7.39 -1.78 6.27
CA GLY A 44 8.45 -0.96 5.68
C GLY A 44 8.08 0.52 5.66
N ARG A 45 8.87 1.33 4.95
CA ARG A 45 8.58 2.74 4.64
C ARG A 45 8.48 2.95 3.14
N ALA A 46 7.63 3.88 2.73
CA ALA A 46 7.51 4.26 1.34
C ALA A 46 8.81 4.92 0.84
N THR A 47 9.41 4.42 -0.24
CA THR A 47 10.66 5.00 -0.80
C THR A 47 10.39 6.21 -1.70
N ARG A 48 9.13 6.38 -2.12
CA ARG A 48 8.57 7.50 -2.87
C ARG A 48 7.13 7.74 -2.42
N ASP A 49 6.48 8.79 -2.90
CA ASP A 49 5.04 8.95 -2.67
C ASP A 49 4.28 7.80 -3.34
N ILE A 50 3.29 7.25 -2.62
CA ILE A 50 2.43 6.16 -3.09
C ILE A 50 0.99 6.67 -3.03
N PRO A 51 0.38 7.04 -4.16
CA PRO A 51 -1.04 7.41 -4.21
C PRO A 51 -1.95 6.25 -3.78
N ALA A 52 -3.14 6.57 -3.26
CA ALA A 52 -4.20 5.57 -3.12
C ALA A 52 -4.47 4.90 -4.48
N GLY A 53 -4.62 3.58 -4.49
CA GLY A 53 -4.80 2.80 -5.71
C GLY A 53 -3.50 2.31 -6.35
N ALA A 54 -2.33 2.78 -5.91
CA ALA A 54 -1.06 2.37 -6.48
C ALA A 54 -0.63 0.96 -6.03
N HIS A 55 0.14 0.30 -6.89
CA HIS A 55 0.81 -0.97 -6.58
C HIS A 55 1.88 -0.79 -5.49
N VAL A 56 1.82 -1.56 -4.40
CA VAL A 56 2.83 -1.55 -3.32
C VAL A 56 3.67 -2.84 -3.33
N HIS A 57 4.97 -2.69 -3.58
CA HIS A 57 5.95 -3.79 -3.62
C HIS A 57 7.37 -3.29 -3.32
N SER A 58 8.38 -4.15 -3.44
CA SER A 58 9.78 -3.81 -3.15
C SER A 58 10.34 -2.61 -3.94
N HIS A 59 9.76 -2.28 -5.10
CA HIS A 59 10.21 -1.11 -5.87
C HIS A 59 9.83 0.24 -5.22
N ASN A 60 8.84 0.28 -4.33
CA ASN A 60 8.39 1.49 -3.65
C ASN A 60 8.31 1.36 -2.12
N LEU A 61 8.86 0.27 -1.56
CA LEU A 61 8.84 -0.03 -0.14
C LEU A 61 10.22 -0.53 0.30
N THR A 62 10.73 -0.03 1.42
CA THR A 62 11.94 -0.56 2.07
C THR A 62 11.67 -1.89 2.76
N ASP A 63 12.70 -2.70 2.96
CA ASP A 63 12.61 -3.82 3.89
C ASP A 63 12.63 -3.33 5.35
N ILE A 64 12.00 -4.10 6.25
CA ILE A 64 11.92 -3.77 7.69
C ILE A 64 13.33 -3.65 8.32
N GLY A 65 14.31 -4.39 7.79
CA GLY A 65 15.69 -4.41 8.30
C GLY A 65 16.58 -3.23 7.90
N GLU A 66 16.13 -2.38 6.96
CA GLU A 66 16.89 -1.22 6.49
C GLU A 66 16.65 0.04 7.34
N GLU A 67 15.94 -0.09 8.46
CA GLU A 67 15.70 0.97 9.43
C GLU A 67 16.95 1.23 10.30
N ARG A 68 17.97 1.86 9.72
CA ARG A 68 19.07 2.51 10.44
C ARG A 68 18.88 4.02 10.51
#